data_AF-A0A8K0FYI6-F1
#
_entry.id   AF-A0A8K0FYI6-F1
#
_cell.length_a   1.000
_cell.length_b   1.000
_cell.length_c   1.000
_cell.angle_alpha   90.00
_cell.angle_beta   90.00
_cell.angle_gamma   90.00
#
_symmetry.space_group_name_H-M   'P 1'
#
loop_
_entity.id
_entity.type
_entity.pdbx_description
1 polymer ?
#
loop_
_entity_poly.entity_id
_entity_poly.type
_entity_poly.pdbx_seq_one_letter_code
_entity_poly.pdbx_strand_id
1 'polypeptide(L)'
;MMKCIKLLIPICILLYVSVEAKQYTDDYCWRDYNGVVPLDAFEAGFDKDGKILYIGQVLHEKIVVPGKIYDGDKNAYFEFYDVEHTSTQNIKILCSRSKNTLQWIATQHNEANNLVPHNTLIKGGYEDKCSTYLGRSKRRPGAEIGKVMCCEAATHCYGLYTTRNGKGDLEVEFDILAYNDNNSDSGNDINNINYSDTSTTKKMEFWTTFTTEKVTPMTTTISLINRPIDRCKQITINLFY
;
A
#
# COMPACT_ATOMS: atom_id res chain seq x y z
N MET A 1 57.60 -30.20 -31.77
CA MET A 1 56.53 -30.63 -30.83
C MET A 1 55.72 -29.39 -30.47
N MET A 2 54.49 -29.28 -30.98
CA MET A 2 53.56 -28.16 -30.77
C MET A 2 53.20 -27.97 -29.28
N LYS A 3 53.20 -26.74 -28.77
CA LYS A 3 52.27 -26.22 -27.73
C LYS A 3 52.06 -24.72 -27.96
N CYS A 4 50.98 -24.36 -28.64
CA CYS A 4 49.75 -23.78 -28.06
C CYS A 4 49.86 -22.28 -27.73
N ILE A 5 49.41 -21.47 -28.69
CA ILE A 5 48.89 -20.12 -28.48
C ILE A 5 47.76 -20.21 -27.44
N LYS A 6 47.92 -19.57 -26.28
CA LYS A 6 46.79 -19.29 -25.39
C LYS A 6 46.67 -17.77 -25.26
N LEU A 7 45.78 -17.27 -26.10
CA LEU A 7 45.06 -16.00 -26.06
C LEU A 7 45.07 -15.37 -24.65
N LEU A 8 45.95 -14.39 -24.45
CA LEU A 8 45.90 -13.49 -23.31
C LEU A 8 45.11 -12.25 -23.78
N ILE A 9 44.13 -11.84 -22.97
CA ILE A 9 43.18 -10.72 -23.14
C ILE A 9 41.89 -11.17 -23.89
N PRO A 10 40.68 -11.19 -23.27
CA PRO A 10 40.29 -10.61 -21.98
C PRO A 10 39.31 -11.50 -21.16
N ILE A 11 39.82 -12.39 -20.31
CA ILE A 11 38.96 -13.01 -19.28
C ILE A 11 38.52 -11.96 -18.23
N CYS A 12 39.26 -10.85 -18.09
CA CYS A 12 38.87 -9.73 -17.22
C CYS A 12 37.75 -8.84 -17.76
N ILE A 13 37.43 -8.85 -19.07
CA ILE A 13 36.31 -8.05 -19.61
C ILE A 13 34.98 -8.82 -19.47
N LEU A 14 35.01 -10.15 -19.34
CA LEU A 14 33.82 -10.97 -19.09
C LEU A 14 33.42 -11.04 -17.60
N LEU A 15 34.20 -10.45 -16.70
CA LEU A 15 33.80 -10.20 -15.31
C LEU A 15 33.14 -8.84 -15.10
N TYR A 16 32.78 -8.14 -16.19
CA TYR A 16 31.72 -7.13 -16.16
C TYR A 16 30.39 -7.87 -15.97
N VAL A 17 30.21 -8.45 -14.78
CA VAL A 17 28.90 -8.87 -14.29
C VAL A 17 28.14 -7.56 -14.21
N SER A 18 27.27 -7.30 -15.19
CA SER A 18 26.26 -6.25 -15.07
C SER A 18 25.39 -6.67 -13.88
N VAL A 19 25.67 -6.10 -12.72
CA VAL A 19 24.70 -6.07 -11.64
C VAL A 19 23.56 -5.23 -12.19
N GLU A 20 22.54 -5.91 -12.72
CA GLU A 20 21.25 -5.28 -12.96
C GLU A 20 20.72 -4.89 -11.59
N ALA A 21 20.90 -3.61 -11.23
CA ALA A 21 20.16 -3.03 -10.14
C ALA A 21 18.68 -3.14 -10.53
N LYS A 22 17.96 -4.10 -9.93
CA LYS A 22 16.51 -4.21 -10.06
C LYS A 22 15.97 -2.82 -9.75
N GLN A 23 15.42 -2.14 -10.76
CA GLN A 23 14.89 -0.80 -10.61
C GLN A 23 13.66 -0.92 -9.72
N TYR A 24 13.85 -0.82 -8.41
CA TYR A 24 12.75 -0.73 -7.46
C TYR A 24 12.17 0.66 -7.62
N THR A 25 11.25 0.82 -8.56
CA THR A 25 10.37 1.97 -8.52
C THR A 25 9.45 1.73 -7.35
N ASP A 26 9.55 2.57 -6.31
CA ASP A 26 8.54 2.62 -5.26
C ASP A 26 7.19 2.89 -5.95
N ASP A 27 6.38 1.84 -6.14
CA ASP A 27 5.07 1.96 -6.80
C ASP A 27 4.10 2.83 -5.98
N TYR A 28 4.38 2.97 -4.68
CA TYR A 28 3.69 3.86 -3.76
C TYR A 28 4.66 4.85 -3.10
N CYS A 29 4.16 5.98 -2.61
CA CYS A 29 4.94 6.88 -1.77
C CYS A 29 4.08 7.64 -0.76
N TRP A 30 4.72 8.16 0.28
CA TRP A 30 4.07 9.00 1.29
C TRP A 30 4.29 10.48 0.97
N ARG A 31 3.22 11.24 0.78
CA ARG A 31 3.28 12.68 0.51
C ARG A 31 2.75 13.48 1.69
N ASP A 32 3.27 14.68 1.90
CA ASP A 32 2.73 15.56 2.94
C ASP A 32 1.26 15.86 2.68
N TYR A 33 0.45 15.76 3.72
CA TYR A 33 -0.97 16.05 3.67
C TYR A 33 -1.28 17.29 4.51
N ASN A 34 -1.79 18.31 3.83
CA ASN A 34 -2.16 19.60 4.41
C ASN A 34 -3.66 19.89 4.22
N GLY A 35 -4.48 18.84 4.05
CA GLY A 35 -5.90 18.94 3.73
C GLY A 35 -6.24 18.94 2.23
N VAL A 36 -5.23 18.79 1.37
CA VAL A 36 -5.43 18.61 -0.08
C VAL A 36 -5.05 17.17 -0.45
N VAL A 37 -6.02 16.42 -0.96
CA VAL A 37 -5.80 15.04 -1.42
C VAL A 37 -5.09 15.06 -2.78
N PRO A 38 -3.91 14.44 -2.92
CA PRO A 38 -3.24 14.27 -4.22
C PRO A 38 -4.07 13.42 -5.19
N LEU A 39 -3.96 13.68 -6.50
CA LEU A 39 -4.68 12.92 -7.53
C LEU A 39 -4.35 11.43 -7.54
N ASP A 40 -3.13 11.08 -7.12
CA ASP A 40 -2.62 9.72 -7.02
C ASP A 40 -2.75 9.13 -5.60
N ALA A 41 -3.55 9.74 -4.73
CA ALA A 41 -3.84 9.17 -3.41
C ALA A 41 -4.53 7.81 -3.54
N PHE A 42 -4.11 6.85 -2.73
CA PHE A 42 -4.69 5.51 -2.73
C PHE A 42 -6.04 5.51 -2.00
N GLU A 43 -7.12 5.35 -2.76
CA GLU A 43 -8.48 5.16 -2.26
C GLU A 43 -8.58 3.79 -1.56
N ALA A 44 -8.55 3.79 -0.24
CA ALA A 44 -8.41 2.58 0.57
C ALA A 44 -9.75 1.92 0.94
N GLY A 45 -10.85 2.63 0.71
CA GLY A 45 -12.21 2.14 0.89
C GLY A 45 -13.19 3.31 0.99
N PHE A 46 -14.35 3.01 1.56
CA PHE A 46 -15.41 3.98 1.80
C PHE A 46 -15.87 3.88 3.24
N ASP A 47 -16.30 4.97 3.84
CA ASP A 47 -16.97 4.95 5.14
C ASP A 47 -18.43 4.45 5.02
N LYS A 48 -19.14 4.44 6.15
CA LYS A 48 -20.54 4.00 6.22
C LYS A 48 -21.51 4.82 5.36
N ASP A 49 -21.14 6.06 5.03
CA ASP A 49 -21.95 7.01 4.27
C ASP A 49 -21.53 7.03 2.78
N GLY A 50 -20.59 6.15 2.38
CA GLY A 50 -20.11 6.01 1.00
C GLY A 50 -19.02 7.02 0.63
N LYS A 51 -18.44 7.74 1.60
CA LYS A 51 -17.38 8.71 1.37
C LYS A 51 -16.03 8.02 1.32
N ILE A 52 -15.15 8.46 0.41
CA ILE A 52 -13.83 7.87 0.23
C ILE A 52 -12.99 8.04 1.51
N LEU A 53 -12.28 6.96 1.86
CA LEU A 53 -11.25 6.91 2.89
C LEU A 53 -9.88 6.72 2.26
N TYR A 54 -8.92 7.49 2.76
CA TYR A 54 -7.50 7.36 2.41
C TYR A 54 -6.68 6.90 3.61
N ILE A 55 -5.51 6.32 3.33
CA ILE A 55 -4.57 5.93 4.38
C ILE A 55 -3.68 7.12 4.69
N GLY A 56 -3.72 7.56 5.94
CA GLY A 56 -2.77 8.52 6.51
C GLY A 56 -1.74 7.83 7.38
N GLN A 57 -0.62 8.51 7.60
CA GLN A 57 0.25 8.26 8.75
C GLN A 57 0.54 9.58 9.46
N VAL A 58 0.60 9.55 10.78
CA VAL A 58 0.82 10.73 11.62
C VAL A 58 2.08 10.54 12.44
N LEU A 59 2.95 11.55 12.47
CA LEU A 59 4.05 11.59 13.44
C LEU A 59 3.47 12.01 14.81
N HIS A 60 3.27 11.03 15.69
CA HIS A 60 2.77 11.20 17.04
C HIS A 60 3.81 10.68 18.04
N GLU A 61 4.17 11.45 19.06
CA GLU A 61 5.17 11.04 20.07
C GLU A 61 6.49 10.46 19.50
N LYS A 62 6.96 11.03 18.37
CA LYS A 62 8.17 10.59 17.63
C LYS A 62 8.05 9.22 16.95
N ILE A 63 6.88 8.62 16.94
CA ILE A 63 6.57 7.41 16.17
C ILE A 63 5.60 7.74 15.03
N VAL A 64 5.61 6.90 13.99
CA VAL A 64 4.73 7.04 12.84
C VAL A 64 3.58 6.07 13.00
N VAL A 65 2.36 6.60 13.11
CA VAL A 65 1.15 5.82 13.41
C VAL A 65 0.21 5.87 12.20
N PRO A 66 -0.12 4.73 11.58
CA PRO A 66 -1.12 4.66 10.53
C PRO A 66 -2.52 5.01 11.01
N GLY A 67 -3.33 5.55 10.10
CA GLY A 67 -4.72 5.91 10.36
C GLY A 67 -5.49 6.21 9.08
N LYS A 68 -6.64 6.84 9.26
CA LYS A 68 -7.60 7.17 8.20
C LYS A 68 -7.75 8.67 8.00
N ILE A 69 -7.97 9.05 6.74
CA ILE A 69 -8.31 10.42 6.33
C ILE A 69 -9.61 10.33 5.53
N TYR A 70 -10.59 11.15 5.90
CA TYR A 70 -11.83 11.27 5.14
C TYR A 70 -11.65 12.27 4.00
N ASP A 71 -12.27 12.00 2.84
CA ASP A 71 -12.22 12.92 1.71
C ASP A 71 -12.67 14.36 2.08
N GLY A 72 -11.96 15.39 1.64
CA GLY A 72 -12.29 16.77 2.03
C GLY A 72 -12.19 17.09 3.54
N ASP A 73 -11.63 16.20 4.37
CA ASP A 73 -11.29 16.49 5.76
C ASP A 73 -9.78 16.68 5.91
N LYS A 74 -9.36 17.76 6.58
CA LYS A 74 -7.95 18.04 6.85
C LYS A 74 -7.35 17.19 7.97
N ASN A 75 -8.19 16.49 8.72
CA ASN A 75 -7.79 15.69 9.86
C ASN A 75 -7.38 14.27 9.44
N ALA A 76 -6.38 13.73 10.14
CA ALA A 76 -6.12 12.30 10.20
C ALA A 76 -6.56 11.77 11.56
N TYR A 77 -7.21 10.61 11.55
CA TYR A 77 -7.68 9.89 12.73
C TYR A 77 -6.89 8.60 12.87
N PHE A 78 -6.32 8.35 14.04
CA PHE A 78 -5.43 7.21 14.26
C PHE A 78 -5.60 6.66 15.67
N GLU A 79 -5.39 5.36 15.81
CA GLU A 79 -5.45 4.67 17.10
C GLU A 79 -4.11 4.80 17.81
N PHE A 80 -4.13 5.24 19.07
CA PHE A 80 -2.97 5.19 19.95
C PHE A 80 -3.43 4.92 21.39
N TYR A 81 -2.89 3.87 22.00
CA TYR A 81 -3.27 3.40 23.35
C TYR A 81 -4.80 3.25 23.58
N ASP A 82 -5.48 2.55 22.68
CA ASP A 82 -6.90 2.22 22.68
C ASP A 82 -7.84 3.45 22.58
N VAL A 83 -7.31 4.57 22.10
CA VAL A 83 -8.03 5.83 21.94
C VAL A 83 -7.91 6.36 20.51
N GLU A 84 -8.97 6.99 20.01
CA GLU A 84 -8.90 7.74 18.76
C GLU A 84 -8.25 9.10 19.01
N HIS A 85 -7.12 9.31 18.36
CA HIS A 85 -6.46 10.59 18.29
C HIS A 85 -6.72 11.24 16.94
N THR A 86 -6.66 12.57 16.91
CA THR A 86 -6.81 13.36 15.69
C THR A 86 -5.63 14.31 15.55
N SER A 87 -5.11 14.45 14.34
CA SER A 87 -4.08 15.45 14.02
C SER A 87 -4.47 16.27 12.78
N THR A 88 -4.02 17.52 12.75
CA THR A 88 -4.03 18.41 11.57
C THR A 88 -2.62 18.72 11.07
N GLN A 89 -1.60 18.11 11.67
CA GLN A 89 -0.19 18.40 11.45
C GLN A 89 0.63 17.12 11.34
N ASN A 90 1.76 17.20 10.65
CA ASN A 90 2.69 16.08 10.46
C ASN A 90 2.01 14.82 9.90
N ILE A 91 1.08 15.04 8.98
CA ILE A 91 0.33 13.98 8.31
C ILE A 91 0.99 13.72 6.97
N LYS A 92 1.12 12.45 6.62
CA LYS A 92 1.38 12.02 5.24
C LYS A 92 0.23 11.15 4.75
N ILE A 93 -0.03 11.20 3.45
CA ILE A 93 -1.05 10.40 2.77
C ILE A 93 -0.39 9.41 1.82
N LEU A 94 -0.90 8.18 1.79
CA LEU A 94 -0.40 7.13 0.89
C LEU A 94 -0.86 7.43 -0.54
N CYS A 95 0.10 7.52 -1.46
CA CYS A 95 -0.13 7.68 -2.88
C CYS A 95 0.39 6.45 -3.62
N SER A 96 -0.28 6.01 -4.68
CA SER A 96 0.19 4.96 -5.58
C SER A 96 0.04 5.40 -7.03
N ARG A 97 1.08 5.16 -7.83
CA ARG A 97 1.03 5.50 -9.27
C ARG A 97 0.07 4.63 -10.06
N SER A 98 -0.15 3.40 -9.59
CA SER A 98 -1.03 2.43 -10.23
C SER A 98 -1.95 1.85 -9.17
N LYS A 99 -3.27 1.92 -9.42
CA LYS A 99 -4.25 1.33 -8.50
C LYS A 99 -4.10 -0.20 -8.38
N ASN A 100 -3.45 -0.84 -9.36
CA ASN A 100 -3.33 -2.30 -9.41
C ASN A 100 -2.07 -2.85 -8.74
N THR A 101 -1.13 -2.00 -8.28
CA THR A 101 0.11 -2.45 -7.62
C THR A 101 -0.09 -2.81 -6.16
N LEU A 102 -1.19 -2.36 -5.55
CA LEU A 102 -1.55 -2.65 -4.18
C LEU A 102 -2.83 -3.48 -4.15
N GLN A 103 -2.87 -4.47 -3.27
CA GLN A 103 -4.02 -5.35 -3.07
C GLN A 103 -4.30 -5.55 -1.59
N TRP A 104 -5.58 -5.78 -1.29
CA TRP A 104 -6.04 -6.14 0.03
C TRP A 104 -6.08 -7.66 0.15
N ILE A 105 -5.35 -8.21 1.11
CA ILE A 105 -5.35 -9.63 1.44
C ILE A 105 -6.24 -9.83 2.67
N ALA A 106 -7.37 -10.51 2.50
CA ALA A 106 -8.21 -10.90 3.64
C ALA A 106 -7.46 -11.93 4.49
N THR A 107 -7.33 -11.67 5.79
CA THR A 107 -6.57 -12.50 6.72
C THR A 107 -7.14 -12.40 8.13
N GLN A 108 -6.55 -13.14 9.05
CA GLN A 108 -6.73 -13.01 10.49
C GLN A 108 -5.39 -12.93 11.21
N HIS A 109 -5.43 -12.54 12.49
CA HIS A 109 -4.23 -12.24 13.29
C HIS A 109 -3.20 -13.38 13.36
N ASN A 110 -3.63 -14.63 13.47
CA ASN A 110 -2.78 -15.81 13.51
C ASN A 110 -2.17 -16.17 12.13
N GLU A 111 -2.87 -15.86 11.04
CA GLU A 111 -2.43 -16.08 9.66
C GLU A 111 -1.54 -14.96 9.13
N ALA A 112 -1.73 -13.73 9.61
CA ALA A 112 -0.96 -12.56 9.19
C ALA A 112 0.56 -12.73 9.41
N ASN A 113 0.95 -13.50 10.42
CA ASN A 113 2.33 -13.91 10.66
C ASN A 113 2.98 -14.60 9.47
N ASN A 114 2.23 -15.39 8.71
CA ASN A 114 2.75 -16.11 7.55
C ASN A 114 3.02 -15.16 6.38
N LEU A 115 2.37 -13.98 6.36
CA LEU A 115 2.51 -12.98 5.30
C LEU A 115 3.73 -12.07 5.54
N VAL A 116 4.12 -11.84 6.79
CA VAL A 116 5.23 -10.95 7.16
C VAL A 116 6.57 -11.31 6.49
N PRO A 117 7.02 -12.59 6.48
CA PRO A 117 8.31 -12.95 5.88
C PRO A 117 8.42 -12.69 4.38
N HIS A 118 7.31 -12.57 3.66
CA HIS A 118 7.31 -12.36 2.21
C HIS A 118 7.64 -10.93 1.80
N ASN A 119 7.74 -9.99 2.74
CA ASN A 119 8.07 -8.57 2.51
C ASN A 119 7.17 -7.88 1.44
N THR A 120 5.98 -8.43 1.22
CA THR A 120 4.97 -7.86 0.31
C THR A 120 4.06 -6.88 1.04
N LEU A 121 3.99 -6.95 2.37
CA LEU A 121 3.12 -6.10 3.18
C LEU A 121 3.61 -4.65 3.24
N ILE A 122 2.67 -3.70 3.21
CA ILE A 122 3.00 -2.27 3.31
C ILE A 122 3.23 -1.90 4.78
N LYS A 123 4.49 -1.66 5.13
CA LYS A 123 4.86 -1.23 6.49
C LYS A 123 4.44 0.21 6.74
N GLY A 124 3.71 0.42 7.82
CA GLY A 124 3.17 1.72 8.25
C GLY A 124 4.00 2.41 9.34
N GLY A 125 4.90 1.69 10.02
CA GLY A 125 5.65 2.23 11.15
C GLY A 125 6.18 1.16 12.10
N TYR A 126 6.44 1.59 13.34
CA TYR A 126 6.94 0.74 14.41
C TYR A 126 6.52 1.31 15.78
N GLU A 127 5.94 0.47 16.62
CA GLU A 127 5.36 0.83 17.91
C GLU A 127 5.56 -0.33 18.88
N ASP A 128 5.99 -0.07 20.12
CA ASP A 128 6.12 -1.08 21.18
C ASP A 128 6.81 -2.40 20.79
N LYS A 129 7.90 -2.29 20.02
CA LYS A 129 8.68 -3.42 19.49
C LYS A 129 7.97 -4.25 18.40
N CYS A 130 6.93 -3.69 17.81
CA CYS A 130 6.13 -4.31 16.78
C CYS A 130 6.21 -3.49 15.49
N SER A 131 6.34 -4.18 14.37
CA SER A 131 6.12 -3.56 13.07
C SER A 131 4.62 -3.33 12.90
N THR A 132 4.24 -2.14 12.46
CA THR A 132 2.86 -1.86 12.05
C THR A 132 2.73 -2.01 10.54
N TYR A 133 1.62 -2.59 10.11
CA TYR A 133 1.23 -2.70 8.71
C TYR A 133 -0.11 -2.02 8.48
N LEU A 134 -0.43 -1.68 7.23
CA LEU A 134 -1.68 -1.02 6.90
C LEU A 134 -2.81 -2.05 6.80
N GLY A 135 -3.90 -1.85 7.54
CA GLY A 135 -5.06 -2.74 7.50
C GLY A 135 -6.39 -1.99 7.51
N ARG A 136 -7.45 -2.72 7.17
CA ARG A 136 -8.83 -2.21 7.23
C ARG A 136 -9.81 -3.27 7.74
N SER A 137 -10.89 -2.80 8.37
CA SER A 137 -11.96 -3.66 8.86
C SER A 137 -12.69 -4.38 7.72
N LYS A 138 -12.98 -5.67 7.93
CA LYS A 138 -13.77 -6.51 7.01
C LYS A 138 -15.23 -6.61 7.41
N ARG A 139 -15.51 -6.69 8.71
CA ARG A 139 -16.85 -7.05 9.23
C ARG A 139 -17.79 -5.87 9.33
N ARG A 140 -17.30 -4.64 9.22
CA ARG A 140 -18.09 -3.43 9.49
C ARG A 140 -18.38 -2.67 8.19
N PRO A 141 -19.62 -2.15 8.02
CA PRO A 141 -19.91 -1.20 6.96
C PRO A 141 -19.09 0.07 7.21
N GLY A 142 -18.35 0.50 6.20
CA GLY A 142 -17.31 1.51 6.34
C GLY A 142 -15.95 0.86 6.62
N ALA A 143 -15.04 0.94 5.68
CA ALA A 143 -13.69 0.41 5.77
C ALA A 143 -12.88 1.20 6.81
N GLU A 144 -13.01 0.86 8.09
CA GLU A 144 -12.22 1.49 9.15
C GLU A 144 -10.75 1.10 8.96
N ILE A 145 -9.89 2.07 8.64
CA ILE A 145 -8.46 1.88 8.35
C ILE A 145 -7.65 2.12 9.62
N GLY A 146 -6.62 1.31 9.83
CA GLY A 146 -5.70 1.47 10.95
C GLY A 146 -4.40 0.68 10.79
N LYS A 147 -3.85 0.24 11.92
CA LYS A 147 -2.55 -0.44 12.00
C LYS A 147 -2.71 -1.90 12.41
N VAL A 148 -2.11 -2.81 11.68
CA VAL A 148 -1.95 -4.21 12.08
C VAL A 148 -0.62 -4.35 12.80
N MET A 149 -0.65 -4.75 14.06
CA MET A 149 0.54 -4.88 14.91
C MET A 149 1.09 -6.30 14.87
N CYS A 150 2.32 -6.47 14.40
CA CYS A 150 3.04 -7.75 14.39
C CYS A 150 4.40 -7.61 15.07
N CYS A 151 4.62 -8.38 16.14
CA CYS A 151 5.78 -8.22 17.00
C CYS A 151 6.78 -9.35 16.79
N GLU A 152 8.04 -8.97 16.54
CA GLU A 152 9.14 -9.92 16.30
C GLU A 152 9.36 -10.83 17.52
N ALA A 153 9.24 -10.27 18.72
CA ALA A 153 9.44 -11.00 19.97
C ALA A 153 8.31 -11.98 20.32
N ALA A 154 7.10 -11.79 19.77
CA ALA A 154 5.93 -12.59 20.11
C ALA A 154 5.62 -13.68 19.08
N THR A 155 6.28 -13.69 17.92
CA THR A 155 5.88 -14.51 16.75
C THR A 155 4.38 -14.39 16.46
N HIS A 156 3.79 -13.24 16.77
CA HIS A 156 2.34 -13.05 16.79
C HIS A 156 1.97 -11.66 16.31
N CYS A 157 1.03 -11.60 15.36
CA CYS A 157 0.28 -10.40 15.08
C CYS A 157 -0.91 -10.34 16.03
N TYR A 158 -1.08 -9.22 16.72
CA TYR A 158 -2.18 -9.02 17.66
C TYR A 158 -3.52 -8.84 16.93
N GLY A 159 -3.50 -8.15 15.79
CA GLY A 159 -4.68 -7.83 15.01
C GLY A 159 -4.63 -6.42 14.44
N LEU A 160 -5.75 -5.99 13.86
CA LEU A 160 -5.97 -4.64 13.38
C LEU A 160 -6.46 -3.76 14.53
N TYR A 161 -5.68 -2.74 14.85
CA TYR A 161 -6.09 -1.62 15.69
C TYR A 161 -6.64 -0.50 14.80
N THR A 162 -7.87 -0.11 15.05
CA THR A 162 -8.55 0.97 14.32
C THR A 162 -9.30 1.85 15.32
N THR A 163 -10.03 2.84 14.83
CA THR A 163 -10.78 3.78 15.68
C THR A 163 -12.22 3.91 15.25
N ARG A 164 -13.11 4.22 16.19
CA ARG A 164 -14.48 4.62 15.92
C ARG A 164 -15.07 5.45 17.05
N ASN A 165 -15.71 6.56 16.70
CA ASN A 165 -16.45 7.41 17.66
C ASN A 165 -15.61 7.80 18.89
N GLY A 166 -14.34 8.15 18.70
CA GLY A 166 -13.44 8.53 19.80
C GLY A 166 -12.74 7.37 20.52
N LYS A 167 -12.98 6.10 20.16
CA LYS A 167 -12.40 4.92 20.83
C LYS A 167 -11.53 4.09 19.88
N GLY A 168 -10.53 3.41 20.43
CA GLY A 168 -9.87 2.29 19.76
C GLY A 168 -10.80 1.09 19.61
N ASP A 169 -10.53 0.26 18.60
CA ASP A 169 -11.14 -1.06 18.42
C ASP A 169 -10.06 -2.03 17.92
N LEU A 170 -10.14 -3.29 18.37
CA LEU A 170 -9.24 -4.36 17.99
C LEU A 170 -10.02 -5.44 17.23
N GLU A 171 -9.65 -5.66 15.97
CA GLU A 171 -10.22 -6.69 15.11
C GLU A 171 -9.22 -7.81 14.81
N VAL A 172 -9.66 -9.05 14.97
CA VAL A 172 -8.84 -10.25 14.70
C VAL A 172 -8.97 -10.77 13.27
N GLU A 173 -9.99 -10.34 12.53
CA GLU A 173 -10.20 -10.60 11.10
C GLU A 173 -10.22 -9.26 10.37
N PHE A 174 -9.40 -9.11 9.35
CA PHE A 174 -9.18 -7.83 8.66
C PHE A 174 -8.62 -8.07 7.25
N ASP A 175 -8.59 -7.02 6.45
CA ASP A 175 -7.76 -7.01 5.25
C ASP A 175 -6.44 -6.31 5.56
N ILE A 176 -5.33 -6.87 5.10
CA ILE A 176 -3.99 -6.27 5.19
C ILE A 176 -3.50 -5.85 3.80
N LEU A 177 -2.89 -4.67 3.70
CA LEU A 177 -2.43 -4.13 2.42
C LEU A 177 -1.08 -4.73 2.04
N ALA A 178 -0.98 -5.20 0.80
CA ALA A 178 0.23 -5.80 0.24
C ALA A 178 0.46 -5.34 -1.21
N TYR A 179 1.68 -5.53 -1.69
CA TYR A 179 2.00 -5.48 -3.11
C TYR A 179 1.29 -6.59 -3.89
N ASN A 180 0.90 -6.24 -5.10
CA ASN A 180 0.33 -7.16 -6.08
C ASN A 180 1.42 -7.63 -7.04
N ASP A 181 2.02 -8.78 -6.74
CA ASP A 181 3.13 -9.36 -7.52
C ASP A 181 2.73 -9.88 -8.91
N ASN A 182 1.49 -9.69 -9.34
CA ASN A 182 0.99 -10.12 -10.66
C ASN A 182 1.65 -9.41 -11.86
N ASN A 183 2.55 -8.44 -11.63
CA ASN A 183 3.42 -7.81 -12.63
C ASN A 183 4.89 -8.23 -12.53
N SER A 184 5.21 -9.22 -11.69
CA SER A 184 6.51 -9.88 -11.77
C SER A 184 6.59 -10.64 -13.09
N ASP A 185 7.41 -10.11 -13.99
CA ASP A 185 7.76 -10.71 -15.27
C ASP A 185 7.97 -12.21 -15.08
N SER A 186 7.19 -13.00 -15.81
CA SER A 186 7.16 -14.46 -15.73
C SER A 186 8.55 -15.04 -15.94
N GLY A 187 9.22 -15.36 -14.83
CA GLY A 187 10.51 -16.02 -14.79
C GLY A 187 10.55 -16.94 -13.58
N ASN A 188 9.86 -18.08 -13.69
CA ASN A 188 10.00 -19.32 -12.92
C ASN A 188 10.32 -19.18 -11.42
N ASP A 189 9.29 -19.26 -10.57
CA ASP A 189 9.23 -20.19 -9.43
C ASP A 189 8.00 -19.89 -8.55
N ILE A 190 6.83 -20.41 -8.94
CA ILE A 190 5.74 -20.78 -8.01
C ILE A 190 4.79 -21.75 -8.73
N ASN A 191 5.24 -22.99 -8.89
CA ASN A 191 4.31 -24.11 -8.91
C ASN A 191 3.99 -24.47 -7.46
N ASN A 192 2.69 -24.59 -7.16
CA ASN A 192 2.07 -25.05 -5.91
C ASN A 192 1.85 -24.03 -4.79
N ILE A 193 0.80 -23.22 -4.93
CA ILE A 193 -0.17 -23.07 -3.84
C ILE A 193 -1.56 -23.26 -4.44
N ASN A 194 -2.13 -24.45 -4.26
CA ASN A 194 -3.55 -24.72 -4.52
C ASN A 194 -4.36 -24.08 -3.39
N TYR A 195 -4.95 -22.91 -3.64
CA TYR A 195 -6.02 -22.39 -2.80
C TYR A 195 -7.31 -23.11 -3.20
N SER A 196 -7.87 -23.90 -2.28
CA SER A 196 -9.13 -24.60 -2.50
C SER A 196 -10.28 -23.61 -2.53
N ASP A 197 -10.76 -23.30 -3.73
CA ASP A 197 -12.00 -22.57 -3.96
C ASP A 197 -13.20 -23.39 -3.48
N THR A 198 -13.83 -22.92 -2.41
CA THR A 198 -15.27 -23.17 -2.19
C THR A 198 -15.95 -21.84 -1.95
N SER A 199 -16.32 -21.14 -3.03
CA SER A 199 -17.39 -20.14 -2.97
C SER A 199 -18.39 -20.41 -4.09
N THR A 200 -19.60 -20.76 -3.66
CA THR A 200 -20.76 -21.01 -4.50
C THR A 200 -21.15 -19.73 -5.22
N THR A 201 -21.07 -19.75 -6.55
CA THR A 201 -21.54 -18.70 -7.46
C THR A 201 -22.98 -18.28 -7.17
N LYS A 202 -23.19 -16.98 -6.91
CA LYS A 202 -24.45 -16.30 -7.26
C LYS A 202 -24.17 -15.23 -8.31
N LYS A 203 -24.62 -15.56 -9.52
CA LYS A 203 -24.67 -14.75 -10.73
C LYS A 203 -25.61 -13.56 -10.49
N MET A 204 -25.14 -12.35 -10.76
CA MET A 204 -25.97 -11.14 -10.76
C MET A 204 -25.79 -10.45 -12.11
N GLU A 205 -26.81 -10.57 -12.95
CA GLU A 205 -26.88 -9.94 -14.28
C GLU A 205 -27.45 -8.53 -14.14
N PHE A 206 -26.85 -7.54 -14.81
CA PHE A 206 -27.42 -6.20 -14.96
C PHE A 206 -27.56 -5.88 -16.46
N TRP A 207 -28.79 -5.57 -16.87
CA TRP A 207 -29.11 -4.98 -18.16
C TRP A 207 -29.08 -3.45 -18.04
N THR A 208 -28.49 -2.75 -19.01
CA THR A 208 -29.03 -1.44 -19.44
C THR A 208 -28.67 -1.16 -20.90
N THR A 209 -29.66 -0.63 -21.60
CA THR A 209 -29.73 -0.29 -23.02
C THR A 209 -29.03 1.03 -23.32
N PHE A 210 -28.29 1.10 -24.43
CA PHE A 210 -27.70 2.35 -24.94
C PHE A 210 -28.69 3.06 -25.89
N THR A 211 -29.06 4.29 -25.59
CA THR A 211 -29.64 5.23 -26.56
C THR A 211 -28.59 6.25 -26.97
N THR A 212 -28.36 6.37 -28.27
CA THR A 212 -27.42 7.32 -28.87
C THR A 212 -28.08 8.68 -29.08
N GLU A 213 -27.52 9.74 -28.48
CA GLU A 213 -27.75 11.12 -28.93
C GLU A 213 -26.43 11.75 -29.38
N LYS A 214 -26.50 12.41 -30.55
CA LYS A 214 -25.41 13.16 -31.18
C LYS A 214 -25.18 14.47 -30.43
N VAL A 215 -23.92 14.78 -30.11
CA VAL A 215 -23.51 16.11 -29.62
C VAL A 215 -22.46 16.69 -30.57
N THR A 216 -22.71 17.91 -31.04
CA THR A 216 -21.84 18.73 -31.91
C THR A 216 -20.68 19.36 -31.13
N PRO A 217 -19.54 19.72 -31.77
CA PRO A 217 -18.35 20.13 -31.07
C PRO A 217 -18.42 21.60 -30.64
N MET A 218 -18.26 21.88 -29.34
CA MET A 218 -17.84 23.19 -28.86
C MET A 218 -16.35 23.17 -28.55
N THR A 219 -15.63 24.08 -29.19
CA THR A 219 -14.20 24.30 -29.00
C THR A 219 -13.98 25.00 -27.66
N THR A 220 -13.48 24.27 -26.66
CA THR A 220 -13.02 24.85 -25.40
C THR A 220 -11.51 24.66 -25.30
N THR A 221 -10.77 25.77 -25.38
CA THR A 221 -9.33 25.84 -25.12
C THR A 221 -9.05 25.41 -23.69
N ILE A 222 -8.44 24.23 -23.52
CA ILE A 222 -7.86 23.78 -22.25
C ILE A 222 -6.51 24.48 -22.10
N SER A 223 -6.42 25.45 -21.21
CA SER A 223 -5.14 25.92 -20.71
C SER A 223 -4.56 24.80 -19.83
N LEU A 224 -3.56 24.10 -20.37
CA LEU A 224 -2.72 23.17 -19.61
C LEU A 224 -1.99 23.98 -18.54
N ILE A 225 -2.55 24.03 -17.34
CA ILE A 225 -1.78 24.40 -16.15
C ILE A 225 -0.85 23.22 -15.90
N ASN A 226 0.35 23.27 -16.48
CA ASN A 226 1.47 22.42 -16.10
C ASN A 226 1.84 22.71 -14.64
N ARG A 227 1.08 22.15 -13.69
CA ARG A 227 1.58 21.98 -12.33
C ARG A 227 2.56 20.80 -12.39
N PRO A 228 3.82 20.97 -11.97
CA PRO A 228 4.73 19.85 -11.88
C PRO A 228 4.07 18.80 -10.98
N ILE A 229 3.81 17.62 -11.53
CA ILE A 229 3.47 16.45 -10.71
C ILE A 229 4.67 16.26 -9.80
N ASP A 230 4.53 16.59 -8.52
CA ASP A 230 5.56 16.35 -7.52
C ASP A 230 5.84 14.85 -7.53
N ARG A 231 6.91 14.46 -8.25
CA ARG A 231 7.36 13.07 -8.30
C ARG A 231 7.65 12.65 -6.87
N CYS A 232 7.30 11.41 -6.51
CA CYS A 232 7.80 10.76 -5.30
C CYS A 232 9.33 11.01 -5.23
N LYS A 233 9.77 11.95 -4.39
CA LYS A 233 11.18 12.32 -4.22
C LYS A 233 11.69 11.52 -3.02
N GLN A 234 12.74 10.76 -3.29
CA GLN A 234 13.40 9.84 -2.37
C GLN A 234 14.10 10.60 -1.23
N ILE A 235 13.94 10.15 0.02
CA ILE A 235 14.92 10.41 1.08
C ILE A 235 15.83 9.19 1.09
N THR A 236 17.04 9.33 0.54
CA THR A 236 18.10 8.33 0.69
C THR A 236 18.70 8.48 2.09
N ILE A 237 18.39 7.56 3.01
CA ILE A 237 19.10 7.46 4.29
C ILE A 237 20.32 6.58 4.04
N ASN A 238 21.49 7.19 3.91
CA ASN A 238 22.75 6.46 3.97
C ASN A 238 23.01 6.09 5.44
N LEU A 239 22.80 4.82 5.80
CA LEU A 239 23.34 4.28 7.04
C LEU A 239 24.82 3.98 6.81
N PHE A 240 25.68 4.83 7.36
CA PHE A 240 27.09 4.50 7.51
C PHE A 240 27.21 3.53 8.70
N TYR A 241 27.73 2.33 8.44
CA TYR A 241 28.18 1.40 9.47
C TYR A 241 29.56 1.80 9.99
#